data_AF-A0A553MMF6-F1
#
_entry.id   AF-A0A553MMF6-F1
#
_cell.length_a   1.000
_cell.length_b   1.000
_cell.length_c   1.000
_cell.angle_alpha   90.00
_cell.angle_beta   90.00
_cell.angle_gamma   90.00
#
_symmetry.space_group_name_H-M   'P 1'
#
loop_
_entity.id
_entity.type
_entity.pdbx_description
1 polymer ?
#
loop_
_entity_poly.entity_id
_entity_poly.type
_entity_poly.pdbx_seq_one_letter_code
_entity_poly.pdbx_strand_id
1 'polypeptide(L)'
;MELNVRCAHQEDRLDRLQMQLEDTKKAREDAYEKYVASRDHYKTEYENKLCEELERIAMKTSHEIESLQRASKEMYERENRNLRETRDNAIIEKDRALNAERVSQDKHDQLLDQRCNGVNELQAHARHTSRDSVHSCWAYPAFFSPGFRQLQLGSDSRVAELLNQVKLKKFELERSQMVQEETARNLNLCQIECEKHQKKLEARHLKLKRLYNTVLTKEFYGLQTSSEKRITELHAQSSEQQARLETYERLEKELDDVTMQAAEMENEDEAERVLFSYGYGANIPTTSKRRLKQSVQLARRVLQLEKQNTQLRRDLERLTAHSSQISEELKAANQLLQQSQQPHSYLIESVQQRDTQIHSLKEHLTRLEEETSALRKDKAALLQVKNSMAADLERLLNHREELSVMKQVLISMRSQQQQQQPLQADGTAIHRTKPTQKTAMEQHSYVPKPTVFTKKEAPEWYQRHKRKAK
;
A
#
# COMPACT_ATOMS: atom_id res chain seq x y z
N MET A 1 34.56 -50.33 36.07
CA MET A 1 35.28 -49.04 36.07
C MET A 1 35.08 -48.27 34.76
N GLU A 2 35.28 -48.87 33.59
CA GLU A 2 35.12 -48.18 32.28
C GLU A 2 33.70 -47.61 32.02
N LEU A 3 32.65 -48.31 32.44
CA LEU A 3 31.27 -47.82 32.33
C LEU A 3 31.03 -46.54 33.14
N ASN A 4 31.60 -46.45 34.36
CA ASN A 4 31.47 -45.25 35.19
C ASN A 4 32.21 -44.05 34.56
N VAL A 5 33.36 -44.28 33.94
CA VAL A 5 34.11 -43.23 33.22
C VAL A 5 33.34 -42.75 31.99
N ARG A 6 32.69 -43.66 31.25
CA ARG A 6 31.82 -43.29 30.14
C ARG A 6 30.56 -42.55 30.59
N CYS A 7 29.93 -42.95 31.70
CA CYS A 7 28.79 -42.23 32.26
C CYS A 7 29.20 -40.82 32.68
N ALA A 8 30.28 -40.65 33.44
CA ALA A 8 30.78 -39.34 33.85
C ALA A 8 31.10 -38.43 32.65
N HIS A 9 31.68 -38.97 31.57
CA HIS A 9 31.95 -38.19 30.36
C HIS A 9 30.67 -37.76 29.62
N GLN A 10 29.63 -38.59 29.63
CA GLN A 10 28.33 -38.22 29.04
C GLN A 10 27.58 -37.20 29.91
N GLU A 11 27.71 -37.29 31.24
CA GLU A 11 27.19 -36.30 32.20
C GLU A 11 27.87 -34.93 31.99
N ASP A 12 29.21 -34.87 31.94
CA ASP A 12 29.96 -33.64 31.64
C ASP A 12 29.54 -33.03 30.28
N ARG A 13 29.28 -33.87 29.28
CA ARG A 13 28.84 -33.44 27.97
C ARG A 13 27.41 -32.90 28.01
N LEU A 14 26.52 -33.54 28.77
CA LEU A 14 25.15 -33.06 28.99
C LEU A 14 25.16 -31.70 29.69
N ASP A 15 25.98 -31.52 30.74
CA ASP A 15 26.09 -30.27 31.48
C ASP A 15 26.61 -29.13 30.59
N ARG A 16 27.62 -29.40 29.75
CA ARG A 16 28.10 -28.40 28.76
C ARG A 16 27.03 -28.04 27.74
N LEU A 17 26.28 -29.02 27.24
CA LEU A 17 25.20 -28.77 26.29
C LEU A 17 24.04 -28.01 26.93
N GLN A 18 23.72 -28.28 28.20
CA GLN A 18 22.73 -27.54 28.97
C GLN A 18 23.17 -26.09 29.19
N MET A 19 24.45 -25.86 29.55
CA MET A 19 24.98 -24.51 29.70
C MET A 19 24.95 -23.73 28.37
N GLN A 20 25.35 -24.36 27.26
CA GLN A 20 25.23 -23.76 25.92
C GLN A 20 23.77 -23.47 25.53
N LEU A 21 22.83 -24.33 25.92
CA LEU A 21 21.40 -24.10 25.69
C LEU A 21 20.89 -22.89 26.48
N GLU A 22 21.29 -22.74 27.73
CA GLU A 22 20.90 -21.57 28.54
C GLU A 22 21.55 -20.27 28.05
N ASP A 23 22.83 -20.31 27.67
CA ASP A 23 23.52 -19.16 27.08
C ASP A 23 22.86 -18.72 25.77
N THR A 24 22.45 -19.66 24.93
CA THR A 24 21.75 -19.35 23.66
C THR A 24 20.33 -18.83 23.90
N LYS A 25 19.60 -19.33 24.90
CA LYS A 25 18.30 -18.77 25.30
C LYS A 25 18.44 -17.33 25.80
N LYS A 26 19.44 -17.07 26.66
CA LYS A 26 19.73 -15.74 27.18
C LYS A 26 20.14 -14.78 26.08
N ALA A 27 21.02 -15.18 25.16
CA ALA A 27 21.39 -14.37 24.01
C ALA A 27 20.19 -14.03 23.10
N ARG A 28 19.24 -14.95 22.95
CA ARG A 28 17.98 -14.72 22.24
C ARG A 28 17.09 -13.70 22.97
N GLU A 29 16.98 -13.81 24.29
CA GLU A 29 16.22 -12.87 25.13
C GLU A 29 16.81 -11.46 25.06
N ASP A 30 18.14 -11.32 25.20
CA ASP A 30 18.84 -10.04 25.07
C ASP A 30 18.64 -9.41 23.68
N ALA A 31 18.61 -10.23 22.62
CA ALA A 31 18.34 -9.76 21.27
C ALA A 31 16.88 -9.28 21.11
N TYR A 32 15.93 -9.98 21.73
CA TYR A 32 14.51 -9.60 21.73
C TYR A 32 14.27 -8.32 22.52
N GLU A 33 14.90 -8.15 23.68
CA GLU A 33 14.83 -6.91 24.46
C GLU A 33 15.37 -5.71 23.68
N LYS A 34 16.52 -5.87 23.00
CA LYS A 34 17.07 -4.81 22.12
C LYS A 34 16.11 -4.47 20.98
N TYR A 35 15.47 -5.46 20.38
CA TYR A 35 14.48 -5.24 19.34
C TYR A 35 13.26 -4.48 19.86
N VAL A 36 12.70 -4.90 21.00
CA VAL A 36 11.56 -4.23 21.63
C VAL A 36 11.91 -2.79 22.01
N ALA A 37 13.06 -2.57 22.65
CA ALA A 37 13.52 -1.23 23.01
C ALA A 37 13.71 -0.33 21.78
N SER A 38 14.30 -0.85 20.70
CA SER A 38 14.45 -0.10 19.46
C SER A 38 13.10 0.21 18.80
N ARG A 39 12.18 -0.76 18.75
CA ARG A 39 10.83 -0.57 18.22
C ARG A 39 10.07 0.50 19.01
N ASP A 40 10.13 0.43 20.33
CA ASP A 40 9.42 1.37 21.21
C ASP A 40 10.04 2.77 21.13
N HIS A 41 11.37 2.87 21.03
CA HIS A 41 12.06 4.14 20.77
C HIS A 41 11.58 4.80 19.47
N TYR A 42 11.57 4.06 18.35
CA TYR A 42 11.09 4.61 17.09
C TYR A 42 9.60 4.95 17.13
N LYS A 43 8.77 4.11 17.75
CA LYS A 43 7.35 4.40 17.94
C LYS A 43 7.14 5.73 18.65
N THR A 44 7.82 5.94 19.78
CA THR A 44 7.75 7.18 20.54
C THR A 44 8.28 8.37 19.74
N GLU A 45 9.37 8.23 18.98
CA GLU A 45 9.85 9.31 18.11
C GLU A 45 8.83 9.70 17.03
N TYR A 46 8.16 8.74 16.40
CA TYR A 46 7.13 9.03 15.41
C TYR A 46 5.89 9.66 16.04
N GLU A 47 5.46 9.19 17.21
CA GLU A 47 4.36 9.78 17.97
C GLU A 47 4.69 11.23 18.36
N ASN A 48 5.90 11.49 18.86
CA ASN A 48 6.34 12.85 19.20
C ASN A 48 6.39 13.77 17.97
N LYS A 49 6.98 13.32 16.87
CA LYS A 49 7.01 14.09 15.61
C LYS A 49 5.60 14.39 15.12
N LEU A 50 4.69 13.42 15.19
CA LEU A 50 3.29 13.62 14.80
C LEU A 50 2.60 14.64 15.72
N CYS A 51 2.79 14.54 17.04
CA CYS A 51 2.26 15.52 18.00
C CYS A 51 2.80 16.93 17.71
N GLU A 52 4.09 17.10 17.47
CA GLU A 52 4.71 18.39 17.15
C GLU A 52 4.19 18.99 15.83
N GLU A 53 3.98 18.18 14.79
CA GLU A 53 3.39 18.65 13.52
C GLU A 53 1.93 19.07 13.71
N LEU A 54 1.14 18.29 14.47
CA LEU A 54 -0.24 18.63 14.79
C LEU A 54 -0.33 19.93 15.60
N GLU A 55 0.55 20.12 16.59
CA GLU A 55 0.66 21.36 17.36
C GLU A 55 1.08 22.54 16.48
N ARG A 56 2.05 22.35 15.57
CA ARG A 56 2.45 23.38 14.62
C ARG A 56 1.29 23.79 13.70
N ILE A 57 0.51 22.84 13.21
CA ILE A 57 -0.69 23.12 12.39
C ILE A 57 -1.76 23.85 13.24
N ALA A 58 -2.02 23.38 14.46
CA ALA A 58 -2.98 24.03 15.36
C ALA A 58 -2.57 25.48 15.68
N MET A 59 -1.30 25.74 15.95
CA MET A 59 -0.79 27.09 16.24
C MET A 59 -0.86 27.99 15.02
N LYS A 60 -0.49 27.50 13.82
CA LYS A 60 -0.60 28.28 12.57
C LYS A 60 -2.05 28.63 12.25
N THR A 61 -2.95 27.65 12.32
CA THR A 61 -4.38 27.87 12.05
C THR A 61 -5.00 28.83 13.08
N SER A 62 -4.67 28.70 14.36
CA SER A 62 -5.11 29.66 15.38
C SER A 62 -4.62 31.08 15.08
N HIS A 63 -3.34 31.23 14.72
CA HIS A 63 -2.75 32.53 14.37
C HIS A 63 -3.40 33.15 13.13
N GLU A 64 -3.68 32.35 12.10
CA GLU A 64 -4.39 32.80 10.89
C GLU A 64 -5.81 33.24 11.21
N ILE A 65 -6.54 32.49 12.03
CA ILE A 65 -7.89 32.85 12.49
C ILE A 65 -7.86 34.19 13.24
N GLU A 66 -6.93 34.37 14.19
CA GLU A 66 -6.79 35.62 14.94
C GLU A 66 -6.41 36.80 14.02
N SER A 67 -5.55 36.56 13.03
CA SER A 67 -5.15 37.57 12.06
C SER A 67 -6.34 38.00 11.19
N LEU A 68 -7.14 37.05 10.70
CA LEU A 68 -8.35 37.31 9.92
C LEU A 68 -9.40 38.05 10.75
N GLN A 69 -9.59 37.65 12.01
CA GLN A 69 -10.51 38.34 12.93
C GLN A 69 -10.05 39.78 13.18
N ARG A 70 -8.75 40.02 13.40
CA ARG A 70 -8.19 41.37 13.56
C ARG A 70 -8.39 42.20 12.29
N ALA A 71 -8.03 41.67 11.12
CA ALA A 71 -8.18 42.37 9.84
C ALA A 71 -9.65 42.72 9.54
N SER A 72 -10.56 41.78 9.80
CA SER A 72 -12.01 41.99 9.65
C SER A 72 -12.52 43.09 10.59
N LYS A 73 -12.15 43.03 11.88
CA LYS A 73 -12.48 44.06 12.87
C LYS A 73 -11.96 45.44 12.45
N GLU A 74 -10.70 45.54 12.04
CA GLU A 74 -10.12 46.80 11.58
C GLU A 74 -10.82 47.36 10.33
N MET A 75 -11.22 46.49 9.40
CA MET A 75 -11.99 46.89 8.21
C MET A 75 -13.33 47.52 8.63
N TYR A 76 -14.10 46.85 9.50
CA TYR A 76 -15.36 47.38 10.03
C TYR A 76 -15.17 48.68 10.80
N GLU A 77 -14.09 48.82 11.57
CA GLU A 77 -13.79 50.06 12.29
C GLU A 77 -13.36 51.21 11.36
N ARG A 78 -12.62 50.92 10.27
CA ARG A 78 -12.29 51.90 9.24
C ARG A 78 -13.55 52.36 8.49
N GLU A 79 -14.42 51.43 8.09
CA GLU A 79 -15.67 51.76 7.41
C GLU A 79 -16.60 52.58 8.31
N ASN A 80 -16.75 52.20 9.58
CA ASN A 80 -17.54 52.99 10.54
C ASN A 80 -16.99 54.40 10.74
N ARG A 81 -15.66 54.58 10.77
CA ARG A 81 -15.05 55.91 10.82
C ARG A 81 -15.37 56.72 9.57
N ASN A 82 -15.20 56.13 8.40
CA ASN A 82 -15.54 56.78 7.13
C ASN A 82 -17.02 57.16 7.03
N LEU A 83 -17.93 56.30 7.49
CA LEU A 83 -19.37 56.59 7.55
C LEU A 83 -19.69 57.75 8.52
N ARG A 84 -19.00 57.83 9.66
CA ARG A 84 -19.14 58.96 10.59
C ARG A 84 -18.62 60.26 9.98
N GLU A 85 -17.44 60.22 9.35
CA GLU A 85 -16.84 61.38 8.70
C GLU A 85 -17.71 61.89 7.53
N THR A 86 -18.23 60.99 6.69
CA THR A 86 -19.14 61.36 5.59
C THR A 86 -20.46 61.93 6.10
N ARG A 87 -21.03 61.36 7.17
CA ARG A 87 -22.21 61.94 7.85
C ARG A 87 -21.90 63.35 8.37
N ASP A 88 -20.79 63.54 9.07
CA ASP A 88 -20.44 64.82 9.68
C ASP A 88 -20.18 65.89 8.59
N ASN A 89 -19.52 65.51 7.48
CA ASN A 89 -19.37 66.35 6.31
C ASN A 89 -20.71 66.74 5.68
N ALA A 90 -21.66 65.81 5.57
CA ALA A 90 -23.00 66.09 5.05
C ALA A 90 -23.78 67.04 5.99
N ILE A 91 -23.62 66.92 7.31
CA ILE A 91 -24.20 67.85 8.28
C ILE A 91 -23.63 69.25 8.08
N ILE A 92 -22.31 69.38 7.98
CA ILE A 92 -21.64 70.67 7.74
C ILE A 92 -22.15 71.32 6.44
N GLU A 93 -22.28 70.54 5.37
CA GLU A 93 -22.76 71.05 4.08
C GLU A 93 -24.24 71.45 4.13
N LYS A 94 -25.07 70.68 4.84
CA LYS A 94 -26.47 71.04 5.11
C LYS A 94 -26.57 72.35 5.88
N ASP A 95 -25.74 72.55 6.91
CA ASP A 95 -25.73 73.80 7.68
C ASP A 95 -25.24 75.00 6.84
N ARG A 96 -24.28 74.79 5.94
CA ARG A 96 -23.87 75.82 4.95
C ARG A 96 -25.00 76.18 4.00
N ALA A 97 -25.72 75.19 3.47
CA ALA A 97 -26.85 75.40 2.58
C ALA A 97 -27.99 76.17 3.27
N LEU A 98 -28.34 75.79 4.50
CA LEU A 98 -29.35 76.51 5.30
C LEU A 98 -28.95 77.96 5.56
N ASN A 99 -27.68 78.23 5.85
CA ASN A 99 -27.20 79.61 6.01
C ASN A 99 -27.30 80.40 4.70
N ALA A 100 -27.00 79.79 3.55
CA ALA A 100 -27.13 80.42 2.25
C ALA A 100 -28.60 80.69 1.86
N GLU A 101 -29.50 79.78 2.20
CA GLU A 101 -30.95 79.95 2.07
C GLU A 101 -31.43 81.12 2.91
N ARG A 102 -31.07 81.15 4.21
CA ARG A 102 -31.43 82.26 5.11
C ARG A 102 -30.98 83.61 4.57
N VAL A 103 -29.72 83.72 4.12
CA VAL A 103 -29.20 84.96 3.51
C VAL A 103 -29.96 85.33 2.23
N SER A 104 -30.38 84.36 1.43
CA SER A 104 -31.16 84.61 0.21
C SER A 104 -32.58 85.06 0.55
N GLN A 105 -33.16 84.52 1.62
CA GLN A 105 -34.47 84.87 2.13
C GLN A 105 -34.48 86.28 2.74
N ASP A 106 -33.47 86.60 3.56
CA ASP A 106 -33.26 87.96 4.09
C ASP A 106 -33.18 89.00 2.95
N LYS A 107 -32.49 88.67 1.84
CA LYS A 107 -32.43 89.53 0.65
C LYS A 107 -33.78 89.64 -0.07
N HIS A 108 -34.54 88.55 -0.15
CA HIS A 108 -35.88 88.57 -0.74
C HIS A 108 -36.82 89.48 0.04
N ASP A 109 -36.81 89.36 1.37
CA ASP A 109 -37.61 90.19 2.27
C ASP A 109 -37.24 91.67 2.15
N GLN A 110 -35.93 91.99 2.07
CA GLN A 110 -35.47 93.36 1.78
C GLN A 110 -36.01 93.90 0.45
N LEU A 111 -36.05 93.08 -0.60
CA LEU A 111 -36.60 93.49 -1.90
C LEU A 111 -38.12 93.67 -1.86
N LEU A 112 -38.83 92.83 -1.08
CA LEU A 112 -40.27 92.99 -0.85
C LEU A 112 -40.55 94.30 -0.11
N ASP A 113 -39.79 94.64 0.93
CA ASP A 113 -39.92 95.91 1.64
C ASP A 113 -39.65 97.11 0.72
N GLN A 114 -38.62 97.05 -0.12
CA GLN A 114 -38.35 98.07 -1.14
C GLN A 114 -39.52 98.24 -2.11
N ARG A 115 -40.11 97.12 -2.56
CA ARG A 115 -41.28 97.14 -3.46
C ARG A 115 -42.52 97.70 -2.77
N CYS A 116 -42.79 97.34 -1.51
CA CYS A 116 -43.88 97.89 -0.71
C CYS A 116 -43.73 99.41 -0.54
N ASN A 117 -42.51 99.87 -0.27
CA ASN A 117 -42.20 101.30 -0.19
C ASN A 117 -42.42 102.00 -1.54
N GLY A 118 -41.97 101.41 -2.65
CA GLY A 118 -42.21 101.95 -4.00
C GLY A 118 -43.68 101.98 -4.43
N VAL A 119 -44.49 100.99 -4.02
CA VAL A 119 -45.94 100.99 -4.25
C VAL A 119 -46.63 102.06 -3.41
N ASN A 120 -46.20 102.27 -2.16
CA ASN A 120 -46.70 103.35 -1.31
C ASN A 120 -46.36 104.74 -1.90
N GLU A 121 -45.18 104.91 -2.48
CA GLU A 121 -44.77 106.14 -3.19
C GLU A 121 -45.59 106.36 -4.47
N LEU A 122 -45.85 105.31 -5.26
CA LEU A 122 -46.70 105.38 -6.45
C LEU A 122 -48.17 105.65 -6.10
N GLN A 123 -48.66 105.10 -4.99
CA GLN A 123 -50.03 105.34 -4.50
C GLN A 123 -50.18 106.73 -3.87
N ALA A 124 -49.10 107.31 -3.33
CA ALA A 124 -49.03 108.72 -2.93
C ALA A 124 -49.02 109.66 -4.15
N HIS A 125 -48.35 109.29 -5.25
CA HIS A 125 -48.38 110.04 -6.52
C HIS A 125 -49.74 109.95 -7.23
N ALA A 126 -50.42 108.81 -7.21
CA ALA A 126 -51.73 108.63 -7.84
C ALA A 126 -52.89 109.36 -7.12
N ARG A 127 -52.71 109.80 -5.86
CA ARG A 127 -53.70 110.61 -5.12
C ARG A 127 -53.58 112.12 -5.38
N HIS A 128 -52.73 112.56 -6.32
CA HIS A 128 -52.53 113.98 -6.66
C HIS A 128 -52.99 114.40 -8.07
N THR A 129 -53.60 113.51 -8.86
CA THR A 129 -54.11 113.88 -10.19
C THR A 129 -55.49 113.27 -10.46
N SER A 130 -56.56 113.97 -10.07
CA SER A 130 -57.80 114.12 -10.85
C SER A 130 -58.78 115.02 -10.09
N ARG A 131 -58.97 116.24 -10.60
CA ARG A 131 -60.03 117.17 -10.21
C ARG A 131 -60.44 117.97 -11.46
N ASP A 132 -61.73 118.33 -11.49
CA ASP A 132 -62.44 119.26 -12.40
C ASP A 132 -63.11 118.59 -13.63
N SER A 133 -64.28 118.97 -14.16
CA SER A 133 -65.45 119.83 -13.86
C SER A 133 -66.27 119.82 -15.19
N VAL A 134 -67.62 119.81 -15.33
CA VAL A 134 -68.60 120.93 -15.36
C VAL A 134 -69.93 120.41 -16.02
N HIS A 135 -71.07 120.98 -15.60
CA HIS A 135 -72.45 121.19 -16.15
C HIS A 135 -72.72 121.13 -17.69
N SER A 136 -73.93 121.12 -18.31
CA SER A 136 -75.38 121.32 -17.97
C SER A 136 -76.30 121.05 -19.21
N CYS A 137 -77.62 120.92 -18.96
CA CYS A 137 -78.77 121.51 -19.69
C CYS A 137 -79.55 120.80 -20.84
N TRP A 138 -80.85 121.15 -20.87
CA TRP A 138 -82.06 120.50 -21.42
C TRP A 138 -82.55 121.07 -22.78
N ALA A 139 -83.39 120.32 -23.54
CA ALA A 139 -84.72 120.72 -24.10
C ALA A 139 -85.23 119.87 -25.32
N TYR A 140 -86.56 119.77 -25.44
CA TYR A 140 -87.45 118.94 -26.31
C TYR A 140 -87.80 119.57 -27.72
N PRO A 141 -88.91 119.21 -28.47
CA PRO A 141 -89.14 118.07 -29.40
C PRO A 141 -89.83 118.48 -30.75
N ALA A 142 -90.18 117.55 -31.68
CA ALA A 142 -91.36 117.70 -32.59
C ALA A 142 -91.75 116.43 -33.40
N PHE A 143 -93.06 116.31 -33.63
CA PHE A 143 -93.90 115.21 -34.16
C PHE A 143 -93.87 114.97 -35.69
N PHE A 144 -94.18 113.74 -36.18
CA PHE A 144 -95.42 113.42 -36.95
C PHE A 144 -95.57 111.96 -37.50
N SER A 145 -96.85 111.56 -37.65
CA SER A 145 -97.50 110.43 -38.38
C SER A 145 -97.56 109.03 -37.72
N PRO A 146 -98.73 108.37 -37.48
CA PRO A 146 -98.83 107.17 -36.61
C PRO A 146 -98.95 105.79 -37.31
N GLY A 147 -99.37 105.66 -38.57
CA GLY A 147 -99.75 104.34 -39.14
C GLY A 147 -98.60 103.51 -39.72
N PHE A 148 -97.95 104.02 -40.77
CA PHE A 148 -96.72 103.43 -41.33
C PHE A 148 -95.56 103.52 -40.33
N ARG A 149 -95.57 104.59 -39.53
CA ARG A 149 -94.57 104.84 -38.49
C ARG A 149 -94.63 103.81 -37.37
N GLN A 150 -95.78 103.20 -37.05
CA GLN A 150 -95.82 102.22 -35.96
C GLN A 150 -95.28 100.85 -36.38
N LEU A 151 -95.54 100.43 -37.62
CA LEU A 151 -94.89 99.26 -38.23
C LEU A 151 -93.40 99.51 -38.47
N GLN A 152 -93.05 100.71 -38.94
CA GLN A 152 -91.66 101.12 -39.16
C GLN A 152 -90.90 101.26 -37.85
N LEU A 153 -91.47 101.85 -36.80
CA LEU A 153 -90.87 101.90 -35.47
C LEU A 153 -90.72 100.48 -34.88
N GLY A 154 -91.66 99.57 -35.14
CA GLY A 154 -91.56 98.18 -34.72
C GLY A 154 -90.43 97.42 -35.45
N SER A 155 -90.31 97.59 -36.77
CA SER A 155 -89.19 97.03 -37.54
C SER A 155 -87.86 97.67 -37.17
N ASP A 156 -87.83 98.98 -36.98
CA ASP A 156 -86.63 99.74 -36.62
C ASP A 156 -86.17 99.38 -35.19
N SER A 157 -87.11 99.16 -34.26
CA SER A 157 -86.82 98.63 -32.93
C SER A 157 -86.20 97.23 -33.01
N ARG A 158 -86.76 96.35 -33.84
CA ARG A 158 -86.25 94.99 -33.99
C ARG A 158 -84.89 94.95 -34.71
N VAL A 159 -84.68 95.83 -35.69
CA VAL A 159 -83.38 96.03 -36.34
C VAL A 159 -82.37 96.58 -35.33
N ALA A 160 -82.74 97.54 -34.48
CA ALA A 160 -81.88 98.08 -33.43
C ALA A 160 -81.51 97.02 -32.37
N GLU A 161 -82.46 96.20 -31.95
CA GLU A 161 -82.24 95.07 -31.04
C GLU A 161 -81.27 94.04 -31.63
N LEU A 162 -81.51 93.60 -32.88
CA LEU A 162 -80.61 92.67 -33.57
C LEU A 162 -79.22 93.26 -33.77
N LEU A 163 -79.11 94.55 -34.11
CA LEU A 163 -77.82 95.24 -34.20
C LEU A 163 -77.09 95.27 -32.85
N ASN A 164 -77.80 95.52 -31.75
CA ASN A 164 -77.21 95.50 -30.41
C ASN A 164 -76.76 94.08 -30.00
N GLN A 165 -77.54 93.06 -30.33
CA GLN A 165 -77.15 91.66 -30.12
C GLN A 165 -75.91 91.28 -30.93
N VAL A 166 -75.83 91.68 -32.21
CA VAL A 166 -74.64 91.46 -33.05
C VAL A 166 -73.43 92.17 -32.48
N LYS A 167 -73.57 93.41 -31.98
CA LYS A 167 -72.49 94.15 -31.31
C LYS A 167 -72.01 93.43 -30.05
N LEU A 168 -72.92 93.00 -29.17
CA LEU A 168 -72.57 92.25 -27.96
C LEU A 168 -71.85 90.96 -28.30
N LYS A 169 -72.35 90.20 -29.28
CA LYS A 169 -71.71 88.96 -29.75
C LYS A 169 -70.34 89.20 -30.37
N LYS A 170 -70.14 90.33 -31.06
CA LYS A 170 -68.83 90.75 -31.57
C LYS A 170 -67.85 91.00 -30.41
N PHE A 171 -68.25 91.75 -29.38
CA PHE A 171 -67.39 91.98 -28.21
C PHE A 171 -67.11 90.71 -27.41
N GLU A 172 -68.09 89.81 -27.27
CA GLU A 172 -67.89 88.50 -26.65
C GLU A 172 -66.89 87.63 -27.44
N LEU A 173 -66.98 87.64 -28.78
CA LEU A 173 -66.06 86.95 -29.67
C LEU A 173 -64.64 87.53 -29.57
N GLU A 174 -64.49 88.85 -29.64
CA GLU A 174 -63.20 89.55 -29.50
C GLU A 174 -62.54 89.24 -28.15
N ARG A 175 -63.32 89.24 -27.07
CA ARG A 175 -62.84 88.85 -25.74
C ARG A 175 -62.38 87.39 -25.69
N SER A 176 -63.19 86.48 -26.25
CA SER A 176 -62.82 85.04 -26.31
C SER A 176 -61.58 84.80 -27.17
N GLN A 177 -61.43 85.52 -28.28
CA GLN A 177 -60.26 85.46 -29.14
C GLN A 177 -59.01 85.93 -28.40
N MET A 178 -59.08 87.05 -27.68
CA MET A 178 -57.95 87.55 -26.89
C MET A 178 -57.48 86.51 -25.85
N VAL A 179 -58.42 85.89 -25.13
CA VAL A 179 -58.12 84.83 -24.14
C VAL A 179 -57.57 83.58 -24.82
N GLN A 180 -58.10 83.18 -25.98
CA GLN A 180 -57.57 82.06 -26.75
C GLN A 180 -56.14 82.32 -27.21
N GLU A 181 -55.85 83.52 -27.71
CA GLU A 181 -54.51 83.90 -28.14
C GLU A 181 -53.53 83.94 -26.96
N GLU A 182 -53.94 84.50 -25.82
CA GLU A 182 -53.13 84.52 -24.60
C GLU A 182 -52.83 83.10 -24.09
N THR A 183 -53.84 82.23 -24.04
CA THR A 183 -53.66 80.82 -23.63
C THR A 183 -52.80 80.04 -24.61
N ALA A 184 -52.90 80.28 -25.92
CA ALA A 184 -52.03 79.68 -26.93
C ALA A 184 -50.56 80.16 -26.79
N ARG A 185 -50.35 81.45 -26.51
CA ARG A 185 -49.01 81.98 -26.21
C ARG A 185 -48.43 81.35 -24.94
N ASN A 186 -49.22 81.23 -23.88
CA ASN A 186 -48.80 80.62 -22.62
C ASN A 186 -48.45 79.13 -22.80
N LEU A 187 -49.24 78.37 -23.57
CA LEU A 187 -48.94 76.98 -23.88
C LEU A 187 -47.61 76.83 -24.64
N ASN A 188 -47.39 77.67 -25.67
CA ASN A 188 -46.14 77.67 -26.43
C ASN A 188 -44.93 78.00 -25.53
N LEU A 189 -45.06 78.96 -24.62
CA LEU A 189 -44.00 79.29 -23.66
C LEU A 189 -43.69 78.09 -22.75
N CYS A 190 -44.71 77.45 -22.18
CA CYS A 190 -44.54 76.25 -21.37
C CYS A 190 -43.88 75.09 -22.15
N GLN A 191 -44.23 74.90 -23.44
CA GLN A 191 -43.60 73.88 -24.29
C GLN A 191 -42.11 74.18 -24.51
N ILE A 192 -41.76 75.42 -24.85
CA ILE A 192 -40.36 75.83 -25.03
C ILE A 192 -39.56 75.66 -23.74
N GLU A 193 -40.16 75.97 -22.59
CA GLU A 193 -39.53 75.75 -21.28
C GLU A 193 -39.30 74.26 -20.99
N CYS A 194 -40.29 73.40 -21.24
CA CYS A 194 -40.15 71.94 -21.11
C CYS A 194 -39.01 71.41 -21.99
N GLU A 195 -38.93 71.82 -23.27
CA GLU A 195 -37.84 71.43 -24.17
C GLU A 195 -36.47 71.91 -23.67
N LYS A 196 -36.39 73.13 -23.13
CA LYS A 196 -35.17 73.68 -22.54
C LYS A 196 -34.72 72.85 -21.32
N HIS A 197 -35.64 72.42 -20.47
CA HIS A 197 -35.33 71.56 -19.33
C HIS A 197 -34.90 70.16 -19.77
N GLN A 198 -35.55 69.58 -20.79
CA GLN A 198 -35.18 68.30 -21.38
C GLN A 198 -33.74 68.31 -21.91
N LYS A 199 -33.40 69.32 -22.74
CA LYS A 199 -32.03 69.49 -23.29
C LYS A 199 -30.98 69.68 -22.20
N LYS A 200 -31.33 70.39 -21.11
CA LYS A 200 -30.44 70.55 -19.94
C LYS A 200 -30.18 69.22 -19.23
N LEU A 201 -31.21 68.38 -19.06
CA LEU A 201 -31.08 67.06 -18.45
C LEU A 201 -30.18 66.14 -19.30
N GLU A 202 -30.40 66.11 -20.62
CA GLU A 202 -29.58 65.34 -21.54
C GLU A 202 -28.11 65.77 -21.52
N ALA A 203 -27.84 67.08 -21.52
CA ALA A 203 -26.49 67.62 -21.42
C ALA A 203 -25.82 67.23 -20.09
N ARG A 204 -26.55 67.28 -18.96
CA ARG A 204 -26.04 66.83 -17.66
C ARG A 204 -25.74 65.33 -17.67
N HIS A 205 -26.63 64.51 -18.22
CA HIS A 205 -26.43 63.07 -18.32
C HIS A 205 -25.21 62.71 -19.17
N LEU A 206 -25.03 63.38 -20.32
CA LEU A 206 -23.87 63.18 -21.18
C LEU A 206 -22.57 63.58 -20.47
N LYS A 207 -22.58 64.70 -19.73
CA LYS A 207 -21.43 65.15 -18.93
C LYS A 207 -21.10 64.13 -17.83
N LEU A 208 -22.11 63.61 -17.13
CA LEU A 208 -21.93 62.60 -16.10
C LEU A 208 -21.33 61.30 -16.67
N LYS A 209 -21.84 60.84 -17.81
CA LYS A 209 -21.34 59.64 -18.50
C LYS A 209 -19.88 59.78 -18.93
N ARG A 210 -19.48 60.96 -19.39
CA ARG A 210 -18.08 61.27 -19.73
C ARG A 210 -17.19 61.27 -18.49
N LEU A 211 -17.63 61.93 -17.40
CA LEU A 211 -16.88 61.94 -16.14
C LEU A 211 -16.72 60.52 -15.57
N TYR A 212 -17.79 59.74 -15.54
CA TYR A 212 -17.76 58.35 -15.08
C TYR A 212 -16.74 57.51 -15.86
N ASN A 213 -16.77 57.56 -17.20
CA ASN A 213 -15.79 56.83 -18.01
C ASN A 213 -14.37 57.32 -17.74
N THR A 214 -14.16 58.63 -17.63
CA THR A 214 -12.82 59.19 -17.39
C THR A 214 -12.25 58.71 -16.05
N VAL A 215 -13.07 58.71 -14.99
CA VAL A 215 -12.66 58.22 -13.67
C VAL A 215 -12.40 56.72 -13.71
N LEU A 216 -13.33 55.92 -14.27
CA LEU A 216 -13.18 54.47 -14.34
C LEU A 216 -11.93 54.05 -15.12
N THR A 217 -11.67 54.68 -16.26
CA THR A 217 -10.47 54.45 -17.06
C THR A 217 -9.20 54.81 -16.29
N LYS A 218 -9.20 55.92 -15.55
CA LYS A 218 -8.06 56.32 -14.72
C LYS A 218 -7.77 55.31 -13.61
N GLU A 219 -8.80 54.87 -12.88
CA GLU A 219 -8.66 53.88 -11.81
C GLU A 219 -8.21 52.52 -12.36
N PHE A 220 -8.76 52.09 -13.51
CA PHE A 220 -8.35 50.86 -14.18
C PHE A 220 -6.87 50.88 -14.54
N TYR A 221 -6.39 51.93 -15.23
CA TYR A 221 -4.98 52.02 -15.59
C TYR A 221 -4.07 52.22 -14.37
N GLY A 222 -4.54 52.93 -13.33
CA GLY A 222 -3.82 53.06 -12.07
C GLY A 222 -3.60 51.70 -11.40
N LEU A 223 -4.66 50.90 -11.28
CA LEU A 223 -4.60 49.56 -10.71
C LEU A 223 -3.74 48.63 -11.58
N GLN A 224 -3.92 48.65 -12.91
CA GLN A 224 -3.10 47.88 -13.84
C GLN A 224 -1.61 48.20 -13.68
N THR A 225 -1.25 49.48 -13.70
CA THR A 225 0.15 49.92 -13.53
C THR A 225 0.71 49.49 -12.17
N SER A 226 -0.08 49.59 -11.10
CA SER A 226 0.36 49.15 -9.76
C SER A 226 0.59 47.64 -9.68
N SER A 227 -0.25 46.86 -10.36
CA SER A 227 -0.13 45.41 -10.45
C SER A 227 1.09 45.00 -11.27
N GLU A 228 1.30 45.61 -12.44
CA GLU A 228 2.46 45.36 -13.29
C GLU A 228 3.78 45.71 -12.58
N LYS A 229 3.81 46.83 -11.84
CA LYS A 229 4.95 47.15 -10.96
C LYS A 229 5.19 46.07 -9.91
N ARG A 230 4.13 45.58 -9.25
CA ARG A 230 4.27 44.53 -8.25
C ARG A 230 4.77 43.21 -8.85
N ILE A 231 4.30 42.85 -10.05
CA ILE A 231 4.73 41.65 -10.78
C ILE A 231 6.23 41.76 -11.11
N THR A 232 6.66 42.90 -11.65
CA THR A 232 8.08 43.10 -12.01
C THR A 232 9.00 43.11 -10.80
N GLU A 233 8.59 43.72 -9.69
CA GLU A 233 9.32 43.65 -8.40
C GLU A 233 9.46 42.21 -7.89
N LEU A 234 8.36 41.45 -7.85
CA LEU A 234 8.40 40.06 -7.40
C LEU A 234 9.24 39.18 -8.32
N HIS A 235 9.18 39.40 -9.64
CA HIS A 235 10.00 38.68 -10.60
C HIS A 235 11.49 38.99 -10.41
N ALA A 236 11.85 40.25 -10.17
CA ALA A 236 13.23 40.65 -9.87
C ALA A 236 13.74 40.00 -8.58
N GLN A 237 12.92 40.00 -7.51
CA GLN A 237 13.27 39.35 -6.24
C GLN A 237 13.44 37.84 -6.40
N SER A 238 12.55 37.19 -7.15
CA SER A 238 12.66 35.76 -7.45
C SER A 238 13.95 35.44 -8.21
N SER A 239 14.27 36.24 -9.23
CA SER A 239 15.52 36.08 -9.99
C SER A 239 16.77 36.30 -9.14
N GLU A 240 16.76 37.27 -8.21
CA GLU A 240 17.87 37.51 -7.30
C GLU A 240 18.06 36.35 -6.31
N GLN A 241 16.96 35.86 -5.72
CA GLN A 241 16.97 34.70 -4.82
C GLN A 241 17.46 33.45 -5.54
N GLN A 242 17.01 33.22 -6.77
CA GLN A 242 17.44 32.11 -7.61
C GLN A 242 18.95 32.18 -7.89
N ALA A 243 19.46 33.34 -8.31
CA ALA A 243 20.90 33.52 -8.53
C ALA A 243 21.72 33.31 -7.25
N ARG A 244 21.20 33.78 -6.10
CA ARG A 244 21.84 33.56 -4.80
C ARG A 244 21.84 32.07 -4.41
N LEU A 245 20.75 31.36 -4.65
CA LEU A 245 20.66 29.92 -4.41
C LEU A 245 21.65 29.15 -5.30
N GLU A 246 21.73 29.48 -6.59
CA GLU A 246 22.72 28.90 -7.51
C GLU A 246 24.16 29.16 -7.07
N THR A 247 24.46 30.32 -6.46
CA THR A 247 25.79 30.54 -5.87
C THR A 247 26.03 29.65 -4.65
N TYR A 248 25.04 29.46 -3.77
CA TYR A 248 25.18 28.57 -2.61
C TYR A 248 25.32 27.10 -3.02
N GLU A 249 24.54 26.63 -4.00
CA GLU A 249 24.66 25.26 -4.52
C GLU A 249 26.02 24.99 -5.17
N ARG A 250 26.58 25.97 -5.89
CA ARG A 250 27.95 25.85 -6.43
C ARG A 250 29.00 25.78 -5.32
N LEU A 251 28.88 26.65 -4.31
CA LEU A 251 29.78 26.62 -3.15
C LEU A 251 29.67 25.31 -2.36
N GLU A 252 28.48 24.74 -2.25
CA GLU A 252 28.26 23.44 -1.59
C GLU A 252 28.91 22.29 -2.37
N LYS A 253 28.79 22.27 -3.70
CA LYS A 253 29.51 21.30 -4.53
C LYS A 253 31.02 21.43 -4.41
N GLU A 254 31.54 22.65 -4.45
CA GLU A 254 32.98 22.92 -4.24
C GLU A 254 33.44 22.48 -2.83
N LEU A 255 32.61 22.69 -1.81
CA LEU A 255 32.84 22.23 -0.44
C LEU A 255 32.90 20.70 -0.33
N ASP A 256 31.97 20.00 -0.99
CA ASP A 256 31.91 18.54 -1.01
C ASP A 256 33.12 17.95 -1.71
N ASP A 257 33.52 18.50 -2.87
CA ASP A 257 34.70 18.07 -3.60
C ASP A 257 35.97 18.25 -2.77
N VAL A 258 36.13 19.39 -2.10
CA VAL A 258 37.27 19.67 -1.22
C VAL A 258 37.27 18.76 0.00
N THR A 259 36.09 18.47 0.57
CA THR A 259 35.94 17.54 1.69
C THR A 259 36.32 16.12 1.28
N MET A 260 35.91 15.69 0.08
CA MET A 260 36.23 14.37 -0.45
C MET A 260 37.73 14.23 -0.73
N GLN A 261 38.33 15.20 -1.43
CA GLN A 261 39.78 15.22 -1.68
C GLN A 261 40.58 15.22 -0.38
N ALA A 262 40.18 16.05 0.59
CA ALA A 262 40.81 16.07 1.89
C ALA A 262 40.60 14.76 2.67
N ALA A 263 39.50 14.04 2.46
CA ALA A 263 39.23 12.77 3.12
C ALA A 263 40.00 11.59 2.51
N GLU A 264 40.31 11.65 1.22
CA GLU A 264 41.12 10.64 0.53
C GLU A 264 42.61 10.69 0.92
N MET A 265 43.12 11.84 1.35
CA MET A 265 44.51 11.96 1.80
C MET A 265 44.77 11.13 3.06
N GLU A 266 45.86 10.38 3.13
CA GLU A 266 46.16 9.56 4.31
C GLU A 266 46.67 10.41 5.49
N ASN A 267 47.42 11.49 5.22
CA ASN A 267 48.02 12.36 6.22
C ASN A 267 47.11 13.55 6.58
N GLU A 268 46.93 13.82 7.89
CA GLU A 268 46.12 14.95 8.37
C GLU A 268 46.72 16.30 7.95
N ASP A 269 48.05 16.46 7.95
CA ASP A 269 48.72 17.71 7.56
C ASP A 269 48.60 18.03 6.05
N GLU A 270 48.41 17.01 5.22
CA GLU A 270 48.16 17.18 3.78
C GLU A 270 46.68 17.49 3.52
N ALA A 271 45.78 16.86 4.28
CA ALA A 271 44.36 17.21 4.27
C ALA A 271 44.12 18.67 4.68
N GLU A 272 44.82 19.13 5.72
CA GLU A 272 44.78 20.53 6.13
C GLU A 272 45.34 21.47 5.05
N ARG A 273 46.36 21.05 4.29
CA ARG A 273 46.87 21.81 3.15
C ARG A 273 45.89 21.88 1.98
N VAL A 274 45.20 20.78 1.67
CA VAL A 274 44.13 20.76 0.65
C VAL A 274 43.02 21.72 1.06
N LEU A 275 42.51 21.61 2.29
CA LEU A 275 41.53 22.56 2.83
C LEU A 275 42.07 24.00 2.77
N PHE A 276 43.33 24.23 3.10
CA PHE A 276 43.92 25.58 3.08
C PHE A 276 44.01 26.17 1.66
N SER A 277 44.32 25.35 0.65
CA SER A 277 44.46 25.78 -0.75
C SER A 277 43.16 26.34 -1.33
N TYR A 278 42.02 25.87 -0.84
CA TYR A 278 40.69 26.38 -1.18
C TYR A 278 40.22 27.53 -0.26
N GLY A 279 41.14 28.11 0.53
CA GLY A 279 40.89 29.30 1.34
C GLY A 279 40.30 29.04 2.73
N TYR A 280 40.16 27.77 3.14
CA TYR A 280 39.46 27.42 4.39
C TYR A 280 40.19 27.83 5.69
N GLY A 281 41.46 28.21 5.59
CA GLY A 281 42.28 28.57 6.75
C GLY A 281 42.37 30.05 7.10
N ALA A 282 42.08 30.96 6.16
CA ALA A 282 42.39 32.38 6.31
C ALA A 282 41.21 33.25 6.79
N ASN A 283 40.00 33.06 6.25
CA ASN A 283 38.89 34.01 6.43
C ASN A 283 37.55 33.39 6.91
N ILE A 284 37.55 32.13 7.36
CA ILE A 284 36.33 31.42 7.75
C ILE A 284 36.13 31.47 9.29
N PRO A 285 34.90 31.76 9.78
CA PRO A 285 34.59 31.67 11.20
C PRO A 285 35.02 30.32 11.81
N THR A 286 35.59 30.36 13.02
CA THR A 286 36.16 29.19 13.70
C THR A 286 35.17 28.04 13.88
N THR A 287 33.87 28.34 13.96
CA THR A 287 32.78 27.37 14.02
C THR A 287 32.62 26.58 12.72
N SER A 288 32.64 27.24 11.57
CA SER A 288 32.57 26.61 10.24
C SER A 288 33.83 25.80 9.94
N LYS A 289 35.01 26.30 10.35
CA LYS A 289 36.27 25.56 10.28
C LYS A 289 36.21 24.25 11.08
N ARG A 290 35.65 24.28 12.30
CA ARG A 290 35.46 23.08 13.13
C ARG A 290 34.48 22.09 12.50
N ARG A 291 33.36 22.58 11.97
CA ARG A 291 32.36 21.72 11.29
C ARG A 291 32.96 21.01 10.08
N LEU A 292 33.70 21.74 9.24
CA LEU A 292 34.34 21.15 8.06
C LEU A 292 35.38 20.09 8.45
N LYS A 293 36.20 20.35 9.47
CA LYS A 293 37.12 19.34 10.02
C LYS A 293 36.38 18.07 10.46
N GLN A 294 35.22 18.21 11.12
CA GLN A 294 34.39 17.08 11.51
C GLN A 294 33.82 16.35 10.27
N SER A 295 33.35 17.09 9.26
CA SER A 295 32.89 16.50 7.99
C SER A 295 33.98 15.69 7.29
N VAL A 296 35.20 16.22 7.21
CA VAL A 296 36.36 15.50 6.64
C VAL A 296 36.69 14.25 7.44
N GLN A 297 36.68 14.31 8.77
CA GLN A 297 36.91 13.13 9.62
C GLN A 297 35.85 12.04 9.42
N LEU A 298 34.57 12.44 9.29
CA LEU A 298 33.49 11.52 8.99
C LEU A 298 33.66 10.89 7.60
N ALA A 299 33.98 11.70 6.59
CA ALA A 299 34.25 11.21 5.23
C ALA A 299 35.42 10.21 5.20
N ARG A 300 36.51 10.48 5.93
CA ARG A 300 37.64 9.54 6.12
C ARG A 300 37.17 8.21 6.70
N ARG A 301 36.35 8.27 7.76
CA ARG A 301 35.84 7.06 8.42
C ARG A 301 34.95 6.26 7.48
N VAL A 302 34.11 6.93 6.69
CA VAL A 302 33.25 6.29 5.70
C VAL A 302 34.09 5.61 4.62
N LEU A 303 35.05 6.32 4.00
CA LEU A 303 35.95 5.75 3.00
C LEU A 303 36.73 4.54 3.53
N GLN A 304 37.20 4.59 4.78
CA GLN A 304 37.88 3.46 5.41
C GLN A 304 36.95 2.25 5.56
N LEU A 305 35.72 2.46 6.04
CA LEU A 305 34.72 1.40 6.20
C LEU A 305 34.27 0.83 4.84
N GLU A 306 34.21 1.66 3.80
CA GLU A 306 33.93 1.23 2.42
C GLU A 306 35.07 0.37 1.86
N LYS A 307 36.32 0.77 2.06
CA LYS A 307 37.50 -0.03 1.66
C LYS A 307 37.52 -1.37 2.39
N GLN A 308 37.20 -1.39 3.69
CA GLN A 308 37.07 -2.64 4.46
C GLN A 308 35.93 -3.51 3.96
N ASN A 309 34.74 -2.93 3.70
CA ASN A 309 33.61 -3.67 3.15
C ASN A 309 33.90 -4.28 1.78
N THR A 310 34.52 -3.51 0.88
CA THR A 310 34.90 -4.03 -0.44
C THR A 310 35.93 -5.14 -0.33
N GLN A 311 36.89 -5.05 0.59
CA GLN A 311 37.84 -6.12 0.85
C GLN A 311 37.16 -7.38 1.41
N LEU A 312 36.33 -7.24 2.44
CA LEU A 312 35.58 -8.35 3.03
C LEU A 312 34.66 -9.04 2.01
N ARG A 313 34.03 -8.27 1.11
CA ARG A 313 33.22 -8.84 0.02
C ARG A 313 34.05 -9.68 -0.93
N ARG A 314 35.22 -9.19 -1.37
CA ARG A 314 36.14 -9.96 -2.22
C ARG A 314 36.63 -11.24 -1.53
N ASP A 315 36.95 -11.17 -0.24
CA ASP A 315 37.40 -12.34 0.50
C ASP A 315 36.26 -13.36 0.72
N LEU A 316 35.04 -12.88 0.93
CA LEU A 316 33.84 -13.73 0.97
C LEU A 316 33.64 -14.45 -0.37
N GLU A 317 33.73 -13.73 -1.49
CA GLU A 317 33.63 -14.31 -2.85
C GLU A 317 34.72 -15.36 -3.11
N ARG A 318 35.96 -15.13 -2.65
CA ARG A 318 37.04 -16.12 -2.76
C ARG A 318 36.76 -17.37 -1.93
N LEU A 319 36.33 -17.20 -0.69
CA LEU A 319 36.03 -18.31 0.21
C LEU A 319 34.83 -19.14 -0.28
N THR A 320 33.80 -18.50 -0.83
CA THR A 320 32.67 -19.21 -1.42
C THR A 320 33.07 -19.99 -2.66
N ALA A 321 33.90 -19.40 -3.54
CA ALA A 321 34.45 -20.12 -4.69
C ALA A 321 35.29 -21.33 -4.25
N HIS A 322 36.18 -21.18 -3.27
CA HIS A 322 36.98 -22.28 -2.75
C HIS A 322 36.11 -23.37 -2.09
N SER A 323 35.08 -22.98 -1.34
CA SER A 323 34.11 -23.92 -0.76
C SER A 323 33.36 -24.70 -1.84
N SER A 324 32.96 -24.06 -2.94
CA SER A 324 32.33 -24.76 -4.07
C SER A 324 33.29 -25.76 -4.72
N GLN A 325 34.56 -25.40 -4.92
CA GLN A 325 35.58 -26.31 -5.47
C GLN A 325 35.78 -27.53 -4.59
N ILE A 326 35.98 -27.35 -3.27
CA ILE A 326 36.11 -28.48 -2.33
C ILE A 326 34.86 -29.36 -2.34
N SER A 327 33.67 -28.75 -2.40
CA SER A 327 32.42 -29.50 -2.49
C SER A 327 32.35 -30.34 -3.78
N GLU A 328 32.82 -29.81 -4.92
CA GLU A 328 32.90 -30.55 -6.18
C GLU A 328 33.93 -31.70 -6.12
N GLU A 329 35.11 -31.43 -5.57
CA GLU A 329 36.15 -32.45 -5.34
C GLU A 329 35.64 -33.56 -4.41
N LEU A 330 34.93 -33.21 -3.34
CA LEU A 330 34.30 -34.15 -2.42
C LEU A 330 33.25 -35.01 -3.13
N LYS A 331 32.43 -34.41 -4.00
CA LYS A 331 31.46 -35.17 -4.81
C LYS A 331 32.17 -36.15 -5.74
N ALA A 332 33.25 -35.72 -6.41
CA ALA A 332 34.03 -36.57 -7.29
C ALA A 332 34.70 -37.73 -6.53
N ALA A 333 35.32 -37.45 -5.38
CA ALA A 333 35.95 -38.47 -4.54
C ALA A 333 34.93 -39.49 -4.00
N ASN A 334 33.75 -39.03 -3.58
CA ASN A 334 32.66 -39.90 -3.16
C ASN A 334 32.13 -40.78 -4.29
N GLN A 335 32.01 -40.25 -5.51
CA GLN A 335 31.64 -41.04 -6.69
C GLN A 335 32.67 -42.12 -6.99
N LEU A 336 33.96 -41.78 -6.93
CA LEU A 336 35.06 -42.73 -7.15
C LEU A 336 35.07 -43.84 -6.08
N LEU A 337 34.84 -43.47 -4.81
CA LEU A 337 34.71 -44.43 -3.72
C LEU A 337 33.54 -45.37 -3.95
N GLN A 338 32.38 -44.84 -4.34
CA GLN A 338 31.18 -45.64 -4.63
C GLN A 338 31.43 -46.64 -5.77
N GLN A 339 32.15 -46.23 -6.81
CA GLN A 339 32.56 -47.11 -7.91
C GLN A 339 33.50 -48.22 -7.43
N SER A 340 34.50 -47.89 -6.61
CA SER A 340 35.45 -48.87 -6.06
C SER A 340 34.82 -49.86 -5.08
N GLN A 341 33.72 -49.49 -4.43
CA GLN A 341 33.00 -50.37 -3.51
C GLN A 341 32.07 -51.37 -4.22
N GLN A 342 31.72 -51.15 -5.50
CA GLN A 342 30.82 -52.05 -6.26
C GLN A 342 31.28 -53.52 -6.30
N PRO A 343 32.57 -53.84 -6.59
CA PRO A 343 33.03 -55.23 -6.62
C PRO A 343 33.00 -55.89 -5.23
N HIS A 344 33.27 -55.12 -4.18
CA HIS A 344 33.24 -55.60 -2.80
C HIS A 344 31.80 -55.90 -2.35
N SER A 345 30.85 -55.01 -2.66
CA SER A 345 29.42 -55.24 -2.40
C SER A 345 28.90 -56.49 -3.13
N TYR A 346 29.25 -56.66 -4.41
CA TYR A 346 28.89 -57.86 -5.17
C TYR A 346 29.51 -59.14 -4.58
N LEU A 347 30.76 -59.09 -4.13
CA LEU A 347 31.42 -60.23 -3.51
C LEU A 347 30.76 -60.61 -2.16
N ILE A 348 30.39 -59.62 -1.35
CA ILE A 348 29.66 -59.84 -0.09
C ILE A 348 28.31 -60.51 -0.36
N GLU A 349 27.55 -60.03 -1.34
CA GLU A 349 26.27 -60.65 -1.74
C GLU A 349 26.48 -62.09 -2.24
N SER A 350 27.53 -62.34 -3.02
CA SER A 350 27.86 -63.68 -3.50
C SER A 350 28.22 -64.63 -2.36
N VAL A 351 29.00 -64.17 -1.38
CA VAL A 351 29.34 -64.94 -0.18
C VAL A 351 28.09 -65.25 0.64
N GLN A 352 27.21 -64.26 0.87
CA GLN A 352 25.95 -64.48 1.56
C GLN A 352 25.06 -65.51 0.85
N GLN A 353 24.97 -65.45 -0.48
CA GLN A 353 24.26 -66.46 -1.26
C GLN A 353 24.86 -67.86 -1.08
N ARG A 354 26.19 -67.98 -1.05
CA ARG A 354 26.86 -69.26 -0.76
C ARG A 354 26.59 -69.75 0.66
N ASP A 355 26.60 -68.86 1.65
CA ASP A 355 26.33 -69.20 3.04
C ASP A 355 24.90 -69.74 3.24
N THR A 356 23.91 -69.13 2.58
CA THR A 356 22.52 -69.64 2.60
C THR A 356 22.42 -71.03 1.97
N GLN A 357 23.12 -71.29 0.86
CA GLN A 357 23.19 -72.62 0.25
C GLN A 357 23.85 -73.63 1.19
N ILE A 358 24.96 -73.27 1.84
CA ILE A 358 25.63 -74.12 2.83
C ILE A 358 24.69 -74.45 3.98
N HIS A 359 23.91 -73.48 4.48
CA HIS A 359 22.95 -73.71 5.55
C HIS A 359 21.89 -74.74 5.15
N SER A 360 21.32 -74.60 3.95
CA SER A 360 20.33 -75.56 3.42
C SER A 360 20.90 -76.98 3.30
N LEU A 361 22.13 -77.12 2.82
CA LEU A 361 22.78 -78.42 2.69
C LEU A 361 23.11 -79.04 4.06
N LYS A 362 23.48 -78.22 5.04
CA LYS A 362 23.69 -78.68 6.42
C LYS A 362 22.40 -79.24 7.02
N GLU A 363 21.26 -78.55 6.85
CA GLU A 363 19.96 -79.08 7.30
C GLU A 363 19.60 -80.41 6.62
N HIS A 364 19.92 -80.56 5.33
CA HIS A 364 19.72 -81.83 4.63
C HIS A 364 20.62 -82.94 5.18
N LEU A 365 21.89 -82.64 5.47
CA LEU A 365 22.81 -83.59 6.09
C LEU A 365 22.32 -84.04 7.47
N THR A 366 21.88 -83.11 8.32
CA THR A 366 21.38 -83.47 9.66
C THR A 366 20.14 -84.35 9.56
N ARG A 367 19.22 -84.08 8.64
CA ARG A 367 18.05 -84.95 8.40
C ARG A 367 18.47 -86.36 7.99
N LEU A 368 19.42 -86.49 7.05
CA LEU A 368 19.93 -87.79 6.63
C LEU A 368 20.70 -88.51 7.76
N GLU A 369 21.45 -87.78 8.58
CA GLU A 369 22.13 -88.34 9.76
C GLU A 369 21.14 -88.91 10.77
N GLU A 370 20.05 -88.17 11.05
CA GLU A 370 18.95 -88.63 11.91
C GLU A 370 18.30 -89.90 11.35
N GLU A 371 17.97 -89.94 10.06
CA GLU A 371 17.43 -91.12 9.38
C GLU A 371 18.38 -92.32 9.48
N THR A 372 19.68 -92.11 9.25
CA THR A 372 20.70 -93.15 9.34
C THR A 372 20.83 -93.67 10.77
N SER A 373 20.70 -92.79 11.76
CA SER A 373 20.74 -93.15 13.19
C SER A 373 19.51 -93.99 13.59
N ALA A 374 18.33 -93.66 13.07
CA ALA A 374 17.09 -94.41 13.28
C ALA A 374 17.22 -95.82 12.68
N LEU A 375 17.66 -95.92 11.43
CA LEU A 375 17.90 -97.21 10.77
C LEU A 375 18.94 -98.07 11.50
N ARG A 376 19.97 -97.45 12.10
CA ARG A 376 20.94 -98.17 12.94
C ARG A 376 20.31 -98.72 14.22
N LYS A 377 19.43 -97.96 14.89
CA LYS A 377 18.69 -98.43 16.08
C LYS A 377 17.76 -99.60 15.71
N ASP A 378 17.02 -99.49 14.61
CA ASP A 378 16.14 -100.56 14.11
C ASP A 378 16.94 -101.83 13.80
N LYS A 379 18.09 -101.69 13.13
CA LYS A 379 19.01 -102.81 12.88
C LYS A 379 19.50 -103.46 14.18
N ALA A 380 19.86 -102.66 15.19
CA ALA A 380 20.31 -103.18 16.47
C ALA A 380 19.19 -103.93 17.21
N ALA A 381 17.97 -103.40 17.21
CA ALA A 381 16.79 -104.07 17.77
C ALA A 381 16.49 -105.40 17.06
N LEU A 382 16.54 -105.41 15.72
CA LEU A 382 16.37 -106.64 14.92
C LEU A 382 17.45 -107.69 15.23
N LEU A 383 18.70 -107.26 15.42
CA LEU A 383 19.79 -108.16 15.84
C LEU A 383 19.55 -108.73 17.25
N GLN A 384 19.04 -107.92 18.18
CA GLN A 384 18.70 -108.39 19.52
C GLN A 384 17.59 -109.45 19.48
N VAL A 385 16.52 -109.20 18.73
CA VAL A 385 15.42 -110.18 18.51
C VAL A 385 15.95 -111.45 17.86
N LYS A 386 16.82 -111.33 16.85
CA LYS A 386 17.46 -112.50 16.22
C LYS A 386 18.25 -113.32 17.25
N ASN A 387 19.03 -112.67 18.11
CA ASN A 387 19.83 -113.35 19.12
C ASN A 387 18.98 -113.99 20.21
N SER A 388 17.88 -113.36 20.65
CA SER A 388 16.94 -113.98 21.59
C SER A 388 16.27 -115.21 20.98
N MET A 389 15.84 -115.13 19.71
CA MET A 389 15.31 -116.28 18.98
C MET A 389 16.34 -117.40 18.81
N ALA A 390 17.62 -117.06 18.59
CA ALA A 390 18.70 -118.04 18.55
C ALA A 390 18.90 -118.73 19.91
N ALA A 391 18.87 -117.97 21.01
CA ALA A 391 18.95 -118.53 22.35
C ALA A 391 17.74 -119.41 22.70
N ASP A 392 16.53 -119.03 22.28
CA ASP A 392 15.33 -119.85 22.46
C ASP A 392 15.42 -121.16 21.65
N LEU A 393 15.97 -121.10 20.42
CA LEU A 393 16.29 -122.29 19.62
C LEU A 393 17.29 -123.20 20.32
N GLU A 394 18.37 -122.65 20.88
CA GLU A 394 19.34 -123.43 21.67
C GLU A 394 18.69 -124.10 22.88
N ARG A 395 17.79 -123.41 23.61
CA ARG A 395 17.04 -124.05 24.71
C ARG A 395 16.16 -125.20 24.24
N LEU A 396 15.47 -125.05 23.11
CA LEU A 396 14.64 -126.12 22.54
C LEU A 396 15.49 -127.31 22.08
N LEU A 397 16.67 -127.04 21.52
CA LEU A 397 17.63 -128.08 21.14
C LEU A 397 18.15 -128.82 22.38
N ASN A 398 18.51 -128.11 23.45
CA ASN A 398 18.90 -128.74 24.72
C ASN A 398 17.78 -129.60 25.31
N HIS A 399 16.52 -129.14 25.30
CA HIS A 399 15.38 -129.97 25.73
C HIS A 399 15.24 -131.24 24.88
N ARG A 400 15.51 -131.15 23.57
CA ARG A 400 15.52 -132.33 22.69
C ARG A 400 16.67 -133.28 23.02
N GLU A 401 17.85 -132.76 23.35
CA GLU A 401 18.99 -133.57 23.79
C GLU A 401 18.71 -134.26 25.13
N GLU A 402 18.12 -133.56 26.10
CA GLU A 402 17.67 -134.13 27.38
C GLU A 402 16.64 -135.26 27.15
N LEU A 403 15.65 -135.06 26.27
CA LEU A 403 14.71 -136.10 25.86
C LEU A 403 15.41 -137.30 25.18
N SER A 404 16.48 -137.05 24.43
CA SER A 404 17.28 -138.11 23.79
C SER A 404 18.08 -138.92 24.81
N VAL A 405 18.68 -138.27 25.82
CA VAL A 405 19.38 -138.94 26.93
C VAL A 405 18.42 -139.79 27.76
N MET A 406 17.22 -139.28 28.03
CA MET A 406 16.16 -140.04 28.72
C MET A 406 15.75 -141.29 27.92
N LYS A 407 15.69 -141.17 26.60
CA LYS A 407 15.51 -142.32 25.68
C LYS A 407 16.65 -143.33 25.79
N GLN A 408 17.90 -142.87 25.93
CA GLN A 408 19.08 -143.73 26.07
C GLN A 408 19.12 -144.46 27.43
N VAL A 409 18.69 -143.83 28.52
CA VAL A 409 18.60 -144.44 29.87
C VAL A 409 17.58 -145.60 29.89
N LEU A 410 16.44 -145.43 29.22
CA LEU A 410 15.43 -146.49 29.03
C LEU A 410 15.97 -147.66 28.19
N ILE A 411 16.86 -147.39 27.23
CA ILE A 411 17.55 -148.43 26.45
C ILE A 411 18.58 -149.16 27.33
N SER A 412 19.31 -148.46 28.21
CA SER A 412 20.31 -149.07 29.11
C SER A 412 19.74 -149.86 30.30
N MET A 413 18.47 -149.68 30.68
CA MET A 413 17.81 -150.55 31.66
C MET A 413 17.33 -151.89 31.06
N ARG A 414 17.31 -152.03 29.73
CA ARG A 414 16.82 -153.23 29.06
C ARG A 414 17.93 -154.24 28.72
N SER A 415 19.20 -153.93 28.99
CA SER A 415 20.37 -154.68 28.50
C SER A 415 21.26 -155.26 29.62
N GLN A 416 20.69 -156.07 30.53
CA GLN A 416 21.44 -156.96 31.44
C GLN A 416 20.68 -158.29 31.72
N GLN A 417 20.23 -158.99 30.67
CA GLN A 417 20.11 -160.47 30.71
C GLN A 417 19.92 -161.05 29.28
N GLN A 418 20.84 -161.96 28.95
CA GLN A 418 20.82 -162.97 27.88
C GLN A 418 21.27 -162.64 26.44
N GLN A 419 21.99 -163.66 25.96
CA GLN A 419 22.73 -163.85 24.72
C GLN A 419 21.84 -164.20 23.51
N GLN A 420 22.45 -164.03 22.33
CA GLN A 420 22.30 -164.77 21.07
C GLN A 420 21.30 -164.30 19.98
N GLN A 421 21.90 -163.58 19.01
CA GLN A 421 21.98 -163.91 17.56
C GLN A 421 20.74 -163.72 16.63
N PRO A 422 20.95 -163.62 15.29
CA PRO A 422 20.55 -162.48 14.45
C PRO A 422 19.36 -162.81 13.53
N LEU A 423 18.81 -161.83 12.78
CA LEU A 423 18.35 -161.97 11.37
C LEU A 423 17.64 -160.70 10.83
N GLN A 424 17.57 -160.67 9.49
CA GLN A 424 17.20 -159.60 8.55
C GLN A 424 15.72 -159.18 8.57
N ALA A 425 15.39 -158.01 7.99
CA ALA A 425 14.60 -157.89 6.76
C ALA A 425 14.00 -156.48 6.54
N ASP A 426 14.14 -156.01 5.30
CA ASP A 426 13.21 -155.28 4.43
C ASP A 426 12.09 -154.38 4.98
N GLY A 427 11.92 -153.24 4.28
CA GLY A 427 10.64 -153.00 3.63
C GLY A 427 9.94 -151.67 3.92
N THR A 428 10.08 -150.75 2.96
CA THR A 428 9.02 -149.87 2.40
C THR A 428 8.37 -148.79 3.29
N ALA A 429 8.61 -147.50 3.01
CA ALA A 429 7.86 -146.61 2.08
C ALA A 429 6.65 -145.94 2.79
N ILE A 430 6.43 -144.62 2.74
CA ILE A 430 5.69 -143.91 1.68
C ILE A 430 5.46 -142.43 2.09
N HIS A 431 5.59 -141.52 1.11
CA HIS A 431 4.97 -140.19 0.91
C HIS A 431 5.35 -138.96 1.77
N ARG A 432 5.86 -137.86 1.19
CA ARG A 432 5.31 -136.81 0.25
C ARG A 432 4.79 -135.63 1.10
N THR A 433 5.27 -134.38 1.01
CA THR A 433 5.26 -133.49 -0.17
C THR A 433 6.33 -132.35 -0.11
N LYS A 434 6.94 -132.11 -1.27
CA LYS A 434 7.60 -130.88 -1.78
C LYS A 434 6.56 -129.71 -1.92
N PRO A 435 6.91 -128.42 -2.13
CA PRO A 435 7.86 -127.89 -3.14
C PRO A 435 8.83 -126.77 -2.66
N THR A 436 10.11 -126.77 -3.07
CA THR A 436 10.75 -126.04 -4.23
C THR A 436 10.77 -124.51 -4.04
N GLN A 437 11.85 -123.74 -4.25
CA GLN A 437 13.00 -123.75 -5.19
C GLN A 437 14.19 -123.00 -4.51
N LYS A 438 15.47 -123.40 -4.61
CA LYS A 438 16.40 -123.33 -5.77
C LYS A 438 16.55 -121.88 -6.29
N THR A 439 17.71 -121.26 -6.51
CA THR A 439 19.12 -121.70 -6.58
C THR A 439 20.00 -120.43 -6.63
N ALA A 440 21.30 -120.60 -6.33
CA ALA A 440 22.48 -119.97 -6.97
C ALA A 440 22.51 -118.42 -7.02
N MET A 441 23.35 -117.71 -6.29
CA MET A 441 24.82 -117.75 -6.27
C MET A 441 25.45 -117.55 -7.65
N GLU A 442 25.95 -116.34 -7.89
CA GLU A 442 27.30 -115.95 -8.38
C GLU A 442 27.23 -114.58 -9.08
N GLN A 443 27.79 -113.54 -8.47
CA GLN A 443 29.16 -113.02 -8.64
C GLN A 443 29.35 -112.07 -9.84
N HIS A 444 29.70 -110.84 -9.46
CA HIS A 444 30.48 -109.79 -10.14
C HIS A 444 30.00 -109.21 -11.48
N SER A 445 29.70 -107.90 -11.48
CA SER A 445 30.45 -106.93 -12.31
C SER A 445 30.00 -105.48 -12.03
N TYR A 446 30.98 -104.60 -11.91
CA TYR A 446 30.88 -103.14 -11.83
C TYR A 446 30.51 -102.54 -13.20
N VAL A 447 29.41 -101.77 -13.30
CA VAL A 447 29.23 -100.66 -14.27
C VAL A 447 28.16 -99.69 -13.70
N PRO A 448 28.40 -98.36 -13.64
CA PRO A 448 27.37 -97.41 -13.23
C PRO A 448 26.41 -97.11 -14.39
N LYS A 449 25.12 -96.93 -14.09
CA LYS A 449 24.11 -96.59 -15.11
C LYS A 449 23.93 -95.08 -15.29
N PRO A 450 23.50 -94.66 -16.49
CA PRO A 450 23.56 -93.29 -16.98
C PRO A 450 22.40 -92.44 -16.49
N THR A 451 22.68 -91.15 -16.34
CA THR A 451 21.73 -90.05 -16.12
C THR A 451 20.66 -90.04 -17.22
N VAL A 452 19.40 -90.19 -16.85
CA VAL A 452 18.26 -89.94 -17.75
C VAL A 452 17.46 -88.76 -17.20
N PHE A 453 17.53 -87.67 -17.94
CA PHE A 453 16.68 -86.50 -17.83
C PHE A 453 15.20 -86.89 -17.96
N THR A 454 14.39 -86.61 -16.94
CA THR A 454 12.95 -86.44 -17.12
C THR A 454 12.61 -84.95 -17.09
N LYS A 455 12.10 -84.49 -18.23
CA LYS A 455 11.65 -83.12 -18.49
C LYS A 455 10.44 -82.79 -17.61
N LYS A 456 10.54 -81.76 -16.77
CA LYS A 456 9.43 -80.91 -16.37
C LYS A 456 9.91 -79.47 -16.30
N GLU A 457 9.51 -78.72 -17.33
CA GLU A 457 9.26 -77.27 -17.44
C GLU A 457 10.27 -76.25 -16.86
N ALA A 458 10.60 -75.27 -17.71
CA ALA A 458 11.64 -74.26 -17.49
C ALA A 458 11.31 -73.26 -16.36
N PRO A 459 12.23 -73.00 -15.42
CA PRO A 459 12.08 -71.96 -14.39
C PRO A 459 12.10 -70.52 -14.93
N GLU A 460 11.42 -69.62 -14.22
CA GLU A 460 10.88 -68.30 -14.61
C GLU A 460 11.85 -67.25 -15.21
N TRP A 461 13.16 -67.49 -15.27
CA TRP A 461 14.11 -66.52 -15.83
C TRP A 461 14.00 -66.37 -17.37
N TYR A 462 13.39 -67.33 -18.06
CA TYR A 462 13.12 -67.27 -19.51
C TYR A 462 11.93 -66.34 -19.90
N GLN A 463 11.15 -65.83 -18.93
CA GLN A 463 10.01 -64.94 -19.24
C GLN A 463 10.32 -63.43 -19.15
N ARG A 464 11.55 -63.02 -18.80
CA ARG A 464 11.87 -61.59 -18.58
C ARG A 464 12.54 -60.83 -19.73
N HIS A 465 12.70 -61.42 -20.91
CA HIS A 465 13.23 -60.69 -22.09
C HIS A 465 12.19 -60.09 -23.04
N LYS A 466 10.92 -59.94 -22.62
CA LYS A 466 9.87 -59.34 -23.48
C LYS A 466 8.92 -58.39 -22.74
N ARG A 467 9.48 -57.42 -22.00
CA ARG A 467 8.76 -56.20 -21.58
C ARG A 467 9.66 -54.97 -21.67
N LYS A 468 9.91 -54.52 -22.90
CA LYS A 468 10.16 -53.11 -23.30
C LYS A 468 10.30 -53.06 -24.83
N ALA A 469 9.16 -52.96 -25.50
CA ALA A 469 9.05 -52.53 -26.90
C ALA A 469 7.61 -52.06 -27.17
N LYS A 470 7.28 -50.90 -26.61
CA LYS A 470 6.50 -49.81 -27.23
C LYS A 470 6.52 -48.62 -26.29
#